data_AF-A0A4R4Q5Z9-F1
#
_entry.id   AF-A0A4R4Q5Z9-F1
#
_cell.length_a   1.000
_cell.length_b   1.000
_cell.length_c   1.000
_cell.angle_alpha   90.00
_cell.angle_beta   90.00
_cell.angle_gamma   90.00
#
_symmetry.space_group_name_H-M   'P 1'
#
loop_
_entity.id
_entity.type
_entity.pdbx_description
1 polymer ?
#
loop_
_entity_poly.entity_id
_entity_poly.type
_entity_poly.pdbx_seq_one_letter_code
_entity_poly.pdbx_strand_id
1 'polypeptide(L)'
;MNDMVGGSLPEMDALKAKLEAFKNELGQLKTASTKVVSSTTWKGKYADDFRVAWQQCQKNITNIETDLNNASTAVQKNRQAIAQATGS
;
A
#
# COMPACT_ATOMS: atom_id res chain seq x y z
N MET A 1 19.10 -30.21 -1.14
CA MET A 1 19.48 -28.82 -0.81
C MET A 1 19.34 -27.96 -2.06
N ASN A 2 18.11 -27.69 -2.53
CA ASN A 2 17.94 -26.91 -3.78
C ASN A 2 16.75 -25.93 -3.79
N ASP A 3 16.10 -25.68 -2.64
CA ASP A 3 14.93 -24.78 -2.57
C ASP A 3 15.32 -23.29 -2.44
N MET A 4 16.61 -22.97 -2.41
CA MET A 4 17.15 -21.61 -2.22
C MET A 4 17.66 -20.94 -3.51
N VAL A 5 17.42 -21.50 -4.69
CA VAL A 5 17.77 -20.83 -5.95
C VAL A 5 16.67 -19.82 -6.29
N GLY A 6 16.68 -18.64 -5.64
CA GLY A 6 15.88 -17.47 -6.04
C GLY A 6 14.98 -16.83 -4.97
N GLY A 7 14.73 -17.51 -3.85
CA GLY A 7 13.74 -17.13 -2.82
C GLY A 7 12.54 -18.07 -2.87
N SER A 8 11.96 -18.46 -1.71
CA SER A 8 10.88 -19.45 -1.75
C SER A 8 9.61 -18.81 -2.34
N LEU A 9 9.07 -19.41 -3.41
CA LEU A 9 7.84 -18.93 -4.05
C LEU A 9 6.68 -18.74 -3.04
N PRO A 10 6.49 -19.62 -2.03
CA PRO A 10 5.49 -19.41 -0.99
C PRO A 10 5.72 -18.16 -0.13
N GLU A 11 6.97 -17.82 0.21
CA GLU A 11 7.27 -16.59 0.96
C GLU A 11 6.99 -15.34 0.12
N MET A 12 7.21 -15.40 -1.20
CA MET A 12 6.89 -14.31 -2.11
C MET A 12 5.36 -14.11 -2.22
N ASP A 13 4.60 -15.20 -2.31
CA ASP A 13 3.13 -15.14 -2.28
C ASP A 13 2.62 -14.56 -0.96
N ALA A 14 3.21 -14.99 0.16
CA ALA A 14 2.88 -14.46 1.48
C ALA A 14 3.21 -12.97 1.62
N LEU A 15 4.37 -12.53 1.10
CA LEU A 15 4.75 -11.12 1.11
C LEU A 15 3.79 -10.28 0.24
N LYS A 16 3.47 -10.74 -0.97
CA LYS A 16 2.49 -10.10 -1.85
C LYS A 16 1.15 -9.90 -1.14
N ALA A 17 0.62 -10.96 -0.52
CA ALA A 17 -0.64 -10.92 0.19
C ALA A 17 -0.62 -9.91 1.35
N LYS A 18 0.47 -9.82 2.11
CA LYS A 18 0.63 -8.83 3.20
C LYS A 18 0.66 -7.40 2.68
N LEU A 19 1.38 -7.14 1.58
CA LEU A 19 1.44 -5.81 0.95
C LEU A 19 0.06 -5.37 0.43
N GLU A 20 -0.69 -6.29 -0.17
CA GLU A 20 -2.06 -6.04 -0.62
C GLU A 20 -3.03 -5.80 0.54
N ALA A 21 -2.92 -6.55 1.64
CA ALA A 21 -3.70 -6.32 2.84
C ALA A 21 -3.44 -4.93 3.43
N PHE A 22 -2.17 -4.54 3.59
CA PHE A 22 -1.81 -3.20 4.09
C PHE A 22 -2.28 -2.08 3.17
N LYS A 23 -2.22 -2.27 1.84
CA LYS A 23 -2.79 -1.30 0.89
C LYS A 23 -4.29 -1.10 1.12
N ASN A 24 -5.03 -2.19 1.34
CA ASN A 24 -6.47 -2.12 1.58
C ASN A 24 -6.80 -1.43 2.91
N GLU A 25 -6.10 -1.78 3.98
CA GLU A 25 -6.24 -1.13 5.30
C GLU A 25 -5.94 0.37 5.21
N LEU A 26 -4.90 0.74 4.49
CA LEU A 26 -4.52 2.13 4.29
C LEU A 26 -5.60 2.92 3.52
N GLY A 27 -6.18 2.32 2.47
CA GLY A 27 -7.28 2.93 1.72
C GLY A 27 -8.56 3.10 2.55
N GLN A 28 -8.85 2.13 3.43
CA GLN A 28 -9.95 2.25 4.40
C GLN A 28 -9.69 3.38 5.39
N LEU A 29 -8.48 3.48 5.95
CA LEU A 29 -8.09 4.55 6.87
C LEU A 29 -8.19 5.92 6.20
N LYS A 30 -7.68 6.06 4.97
CA LYS A 30 -7.78 7.29 4.16
C LYS A 30 -9.24 7.72 3.97
N THR A 31 -10.11 6.78 3.63
CA THR A 31 -11.54 7.05 3.42
C THR A 31 -12.22 7.47 4.72
N ALA A 32 -12.03 6.71 5.79
CA ALA A 32 -12.64 6.97 7.09
C ALA A 32 -12.21 8.33 7.67
N SER A 33 -10.91 8.61 7.65
CA SER A 33 -10.36 9.87 8.15
C SER A 33 -10.79 11.08 7.30
N THR A 34 -10.84 10.94 5.97
CA THR A 34 -11.39 11.99 5.08
C THR A 34 -12.83 12.32 5.42
N LYS A 35 -13.66 11.30 5.67
CA LYS A 35 -15.06 11.49 6.05
C LYS A 35 -15.17 12.32 7.34
N VAL A 36 -14.40 11.97 8.38
CA VAL A 36 -14.36 12.70 9.66
C VAL A 36 -13.95 14.16 9.46
N VAL A 37 -12.89 14.41 8.70
CA VAL A 37 -12.41 15.77 8.43
C VAL A 37 -13.43 16.58 7.63
N SER A 38 -14.13 15.95 6.68
CA SER A 38 -15.16 16.64 5.89
C SER A 38 -16.45 16.91 6.67
N SER A 39 -16.76 16.12 7.70
CA SER A 39 -18.00 16.24 8.49
C SER A 39 -17.88 17.17 9.68
N THR A 40 -16.69 17.70 9.98
CA THR A 40 -16.49 18.58 11.13
C THR A 40 -17.23 19.92 10.95
N THR A 41 -17.88 20.39 12.00
CA THR A 41 -18.52 21.72 12.06
C THR A 41 -17.51 22.83 12.40
N TRP A 42 -16.25 22.49 12.65
CA TRP A 42 -15.18 23.42 12.98
C TRP A 42 -14.88 24.37 11.80
N LYS A 43 -14.89 25.68 12.05
CA LYS A 43 -14.75 26.76 11.06
C LYS A 43 -13.73 27.80 11.52
N GLY A 44 -13.33 28.66 10.58
CA GLY A 44 -12.38 29.75 10.79
C GLY A 44 -10.98 29.42 10.27
N LYS A 45 -10.09 30.41 10.27
CA LYS A 45 -8.77 30.34 9.62
C LYS A 45 -7.98 29.06 9.96
N TYR A 46 -7.91 28.68 11.24
CA TYR A 46 -7.17 27.49 11.65
C TYR A 46 -7.80 26.17 11.17
N ALA A 47 -9.13 26.13 11.03
CA ALA A 47 -9.81 24.97 10.45
C ALA A 47 -9.47 24.82 8.97
N ASP A 48 -9.36 25.93 8.24
CA ASP A 48 -8.98 25.94 6.83
C ASP A 48 -7.51 25.58 6.64
N ASP A 49 -6.61 26.14 7.46
CA ASP A 49 -5.20 25.78 7.49
C ASP A 49 -5.03 24.26 7.75
N PHE A 50 -5.81 23.70 8.68
CA PHE A 50 -5.84 22.26 8.93
C PHE A 50 -6.33 21.46 7.71
N ARG A 51 -7.40 21.89 7.04
CA ARG A 51 -7.92 21.20 5.83
C ARG A 51 -6.89 21.19 4.70
N VAL A 52 -6.12 22.27 4.54
CA VAL A 52 -5.01 22.32 3.57
C VAL A 52 -3.91 21.32 3.95
N ALA A 53 -3.48 21.30 5.22
CA ALA A 53 -2.50 20.32 5.70
C ALA A 53 -3.01 18.88 5.55
N TRP A 54 -4.31 18.67 5.74
CA TRP A 54 -4.97 17.38 5.55
C TRP A 54 -4.93 16.91 4.09
N GLN A 55 -5.13 17.80 3.11
CA GLN A 55 -4.98 17.45 1.69
C GLN A 55 -3.57 16.94 1.37
N GLN A 56 -2.53 17.53 1.97
CA GLN A 56 -1.16 17.03 1.83
C GLN A 56 -0.98 15.64 2.47
N CYS A 57 -1.61 15.40 3.63
CA CYS A 57 -1.64 14.07 4.23
C CYS A 57 -2.29 13.04 3.30
N GLN A 58 -3.45 13.34 2.71
CA GLN A 58 -4.13 12.47 1.75
C GLN A 58 -3.26 12.13 0.54
N LYS A 59 -2.51 13.11 0.02
CA LYS A 59 -1.55 12.91 -1.06
C LYS A 59 -0.45 11.94 -0.64
N ASN A 60 0.13 12.11 0.55
CA ASN A 60 1.17 11.23 1.06
C ASN A 60 0.66 9.78 1.21
N ILE A 61 -0.57 9.60 1.72
CA ILE A 61 -1.18 8.27 1.81
C ILE A 61 -1.35 7.65 0.42
N THR A 62 -1.77 8.44 -0.57
CA THR A 62 -1.90 7.97 -1.97
C THR A 62 -0.57 7.53 -2.58
N ASN A 63 0.53 8.22 -2.24
CA ASN A 63 1.87 7.82 -2.66
C ASN A 63 2.24 6.46 -2.05
N ILE A 64 1.97 6.26 -0.75
CA ILE A 64 2.23 4.98 -0.08
C ILE A 64 1.38 3.85 -0.71
N GLU A 65 0.10 4.10 -1.02
CA GLU A 65 -0.75 3.13 -1.74
C GLU A 65 -0.12 2.72 -3.08
N THR A 66 0.46 3.68 -3.80
CA THR A 66 1.15 3.46 -5.07
C THR A 66 2.42 2.64 -4.89
N ASP A 67 3.23 2.98 -3.89
CA ASP A 67 4.49 2.28 -3.59
C ASP A 67 4.24 0.83 -3.16
N LEU A 68 3.21 0.58 -2.33
CA LEU A 68 2.80 -0.77 -1.95
C LEU A 68 2.34 -1.60 -3.16
N ASN A 69 1.63 -0.96 -4.09
CA ASN A 69 1.20 -1.61 -5.34
C ASN A 69 2.38 -1.97 -6.25
N ASN A 70 3.35 -1.05 -6.36
CA ASN A 70 4.59 -1.27 -7.11
C ASN A 70 5.42 -2.39 -6.50
N ALA A 71 5.55 -2.41 -5.17
CA ALA A 71 6.25 -3.47 -4.44
C ALA A 71 5.57 -4.84 -4.64
N SER A 72 4.25 -4.92 -4.49
CA SER A 72 3.47 -6.15 -4.75
C SER A 72 3.69 -6.66 -6.19
N THR A 73 3.65 -5.75 -7.17
CA THR A 73 3.88 -6.07 -8.59
C THR A 73 5.31 -6.58 -8.81
N ALA A 74 6.31 -5.98 -8.16
CA ALA A 74 7.71 -6.42 -8.27
C ALA A 74 7.91 -7.82 -7.69
N VAL A 75 7.30 -8.11 -6.53
CA VAL A 75 7.33 -9.46 -5.94
C VAL A 75 6.71 -10.49 -6.90
N GLN A 76 5.55 -10.17 -7.49
CA GLN A 76 4.90 -11.06 -8.45
C GLN A 76 5.77 -11.32 -9.70
N LYS A 77 6.41 -10.28 -10.25
CA LYS A 77 7.31 -10.41 -11.40
C LYS A 77 8.51 -11.30 -11.08
N ASN A 78 9.15 -11.08 -9.92
CA ASN A 78 10.29 -11.89 -9.50
C ASN A 78 9.87 -13.34 -9.28
N ARG A 79 8.71 -13.58 -8.67
CA ARG A 79 8.15 -14.93 -8.48
C ARG A 79 7.95 -15.64 -9.82
N GLN A 80 7.37 -14.95 -10.81
CA GLN A 80 7.16 -15.50 -12.15
C GLN A 80 8.49 -15.84 -12.84
N ALA A 81 9.50 -14.99 -12.71
CA ALA A 81 10.83 -15.24 -13.27
C ALA A 81 11.50 -16.47 -12.64
N ILE A 82 11.39 -16.64 -11.31
CA ILE A 82 11.93 -17.80 -10.61
C ILE A 82 11.18 -19.08 -11.03
N ALA A 83 9.85 -19.05 -11.00
CA ALA A 83 9.00 -20.18 -11.43
C ALA A 83 9.35 -20.67 -12.85
N GLN A 84 9.52 -19.74 -13.79
CA GLN A 84 9.96 -20.04 -15.16
C GLN A 84 11.37 -20.64 -15.21
N ALA A 85 12.31 -20.12 -14.41
CA ALA A 85 13.69 -20.60 -14.38
C ALA A 85 13.83 -21.99 -13.71
N THR A 86 12.96 -22.32 -12.74
CA THR A 86 13.01 -23.57 -11.98
C THR A 86 12.04 -24.64 -12.51
N GLY A 87 11.23 -24.32 -13.52
CA GLY A 87 10.20 -25.23 -14.05
C GLY A 87 9.10 -25.56 -13.05
N SER A 88 8.84 -24.64 -12.11
CA SER A 88 7.85 -24.75 -11.03
C SER A 88 6.62 -23.90 -11.27
#